data_AF-Q754W0-F1
#
_entry.id   AF-Q754W0-F1
#
_cell.length_a   1.000
_cell.length_b   1.000
_cell.length_c   1.000
_cell.angle_alpha   90.00
_cell.angle_beta   90.00
_cell.angle_gamma   90.00
#
_symmetry.space_group_name_H-M   'P 1'
#
loop_
_entity.id
_entity.type
_entity.pdbx_description
1 polymer ?
#
loop_
_entity_poly.entity_id
_entity_poly.type
_entity_poly.pdbx_seq_one_letter_code
_entity_poly.pdbx_strand_id
1 'polypeptide(L)'
;MSEVETAETASIADRLRAQYASLPVDSDSVLDYVLVSKLATNLACIREQTVARELQDGSGSEDYDKELGKLELDTLHKLYRYRKGLISLYNEQKEAKARRRYSVDFDSADPRLDEESEAIGDTGQLNGDDDSLQQLRQRLIGGQEGKEDREALEKQMQVQDDVQRELVSDMAQLVTSLRRGAEAFQNALAEDSTVLRATELGLQATSQSLSTLGTKLKKYNRSRVGFFFYMGCAFFIIMSLLVTYLIIRIFPKM
;
A
#
# COMPACT_ATOMS: atom_id res chain seq x y z
N MET A 1 -29.56 43.44 -14.10
CA MET A 1 -29.45 42.10 -13.50
C MET A 1 -28.03 41.56 -13.62
N SER A 2 -27.37 41.72 -14.78
CA SER A 2 -25.97 41.32 -15.01
C SER A 2 -24.91 41.90 -14.04
N GLU A 3 -25.03 43.15 -13.55
CA GLU A 3 -24.02 43.73 -12.64
C GLU A 3 -24.05 43.16 -11.20
N VAL A 4 -25.17 42.58 -10.77
CA VAL A 4 -25.28 42.00 -9.43
C VAL A 4 -24.65 40.61 -9.39
N GLU A 5 -24.72 39.88 -10.50
CA GLU A 5 -24.25 38.49 -10.60
C GLU A 5 -22.73 38.41 -10.77
N THR A 6 -22.11 39.36 -11.48
CA THR A 6 -20.65 39.46 -11.58
C THR A 6 -20.00 39.81 -10.23
N ALA A 7 -20.70 40.60 -9.40
CA ALA A 7 -20.26 40.89 -8.05
C ALA A 7 -20.30 39.65 -7.14
N GLU A 8 -21.25 38.73 -7.34
CA GLU A 8 -21.34 37.48 -6.59
C GLU A 8 -20.23 36.49 -6.98
N THR A 9 -19.92 36.34 -8.27
CA THR A 9 -18.82 35.45 -8.71
C THR A 9 -17.46 35.94 -8.24
N ALA A 10 -17.23 37.26 -8.29
CA ALA A 10 -16.02 37.88 -7.77
C ALA A 10 -15.90 37.69 -6.25
N SER A 11 -17.00 37.86 -5.51
CA SER A 11 -17.04 37.64 -4.06
C SER A 11 -16.72 36.19 -3.67
N ILE A 12 -17.22 35.22 -4.44
CA ILE A 12 -16.94 33.79 -4.23
C ILE A 12 -15.47 33.48 -4.55
N ALA A 13 -14.94 34.02 -5.65
CA ALA A 13 -13.53 33.84 -6.03
C ALA A 13 -12.58 34.40 -4.96
N ASP A 14 -12.88 35.57 -4.40
CA ASP A 14 -12.06 36.19 -3.36
C ASP A 14 -12.17 35.46 -2.01
N ARG A 15 -13.35 34.93 -1.67
CA ARG A 15 -13.51 34.04 -0.51
C ARG A 15 -12.69 32.76 -0.65
N LEU A 16 -12.70 32.13 -1.83
CA LEU A 16 -11.91 30.93 -2.10
C LEU A 16 -10.41 31.22 -2.05
N ARG A 17 -9.96 32.36 -2.59
CA ARG A 17 -8.56 32.79 -2.48
C ARG A 17 -8.16 33.07 -1.04
N ALA A 18 -8.99 33.73 -0.25
CA ALA A 18 -8.71 34.05 1.16
C ALA A 18 -8.65 32.79 2.05
N GLN A 19 -9.55 31.83 1.83
CA GLN A 19 -9.52 30.53 2.51
C GLN A 19 -8.24 29.73 2.19
N TYR A 20 -7.65 29.96 1.02
CA TYR A 20 -6.48 29.22 0.57
C TYR A 20 -5.14 29.95 0.82
N ALA A 21 -5.15 31.29 0.90
CA ALA A 21 -3.99 32.11 1.22
C ALA A 21 -3.61 32.07 2.72
N SER A 22 -4.55 31.68 3.58
CA SER A 22 -4.35 31.57 5.03
C SER A 22 -3.70 30.24 5.46
N LEU A 23 -3.28 29.40 4.53
CA LEU A 23 -2.65 28.12 4.83
C LEU A 23 -1.16 28.29 5.19
N PRO A 24 -0.70 27.71 6.30
CA PRO A 24 0.70 27.77 6.70
C PRO A 24 1.58 27.06 5.67
N VAL A 25 2.71 27.68 5.31
CA VAL A 25 3.66 27.23 4.27
C VAL A 25 4.34 25.88 4.61
N ASP A 26 4.18 25.39 5.84
CA ASP A 26 4.80 24.16 6.38
C ASP A 26 3.82 22.96 6.48
N SER A 27 2.68 22.98 5.76
CA SER A 27 1.71 21.88 5.83
C SER A 27 2.18 20.58 5.16
N ASP A 28 1.77 19.46 5.78
CA ASP A 28 1.99 18.09 5.30
C ASP A 28 1.58 17.94 3.82
N SER A 29 2.44 17.31 2.99
CA SER A 29 2.20 17.10 1.55
C SER A 29 0.89 16.37 1.26
N VAL A 30 0.37 15.59 2.23
CA VAL A 30 -0.93 14.93 2.13
C VAL A 30 -2.08 15.92 2.36
N LEU A 31 -1.95 16.77 3.37
CA LEU A 31 -2.98 17.77 3.71
C LEU A 31 -3.15 18.77 2.56
N ASP A 32 -2.03 19.24 1.98
CA ASP A 32 -2.03 20.09 0.80
C ASP A 32 -2.77 19.44 -0.37
N TYR A 33 -2.49 18.16 -0.65
CA TYR A 33 -3.16 17.42 -1.71
C TYR A 33 -4.67 17.34 -1.49
N VAL A 34 -5.12 17.06 -0.26
CA VAL A 34 -6.54 16.98 0.09
C VAL A 34 -7.21 18.35 -0.10
N LEU A 35 -6.56 19.43 0.34
CA LEU A 35 -7.09 20.79 0.23
C LEU A 35 -7.17 21.25 -1.23
N VAL A 36 -6.13 21.04 -2.04
CA VAL A 36 -6.19 21.32 -3.49
C VAL A 36 -7.29 20.48 -4.14
N SER A 37 -7.41 19.20 -3.78
CA SER A 37 -8.45 18.33 -4.32
C SER A 37 -9.85 18.83 -4.01
N LYS A 38 -10.08 19.34 -2.79
CA LYS A 38 -11.36 19.95 -2.40
C LYS A 38 -11.64 21.24 -3.16
N LEU A 39 -10.63 22.07 -3.35
CA LEU A 39 -10.74 23.29 -4.14
C LEU A 39 -11.09 22.95 -5.59
N ALA A 40 -10.41 21.97 -6.20
CA ALA A 40 -10.71 21.51 -7.56
C ALA A 40 -12.16 20.99 -7.70
N THR A 41 -12.67 20.24 -6.71
CA THR A 41 -14.08 19.79 -6.73
C THR A 41 -15.07 20.95 -6.62
N ASN A 42 -14.74 21.97 -5.80
CA ASN A 42 -15.60 23.14 -5.66
C ASN A 42 -15.63 23.96 -6.96
N LEU A 43 -14.49 24.15 -7.62
CA LEU A 43 -14.42 24.80 -8.93
C LEU A 43 -15.19 24.01 -10.00
N ALA A 44 -15.08 22.69 -10.02
CA ALA A 44 -15.84 21.85 -10.93
C ALA A 44 -17.36 21.99 -10.73
N CYS A 45 -17.82 22.07 -9.49
CA CYS A 45 -19.23 22.31 -9.16
C CYS A 45 -19.70 23.69 -9.61
N ILE A 46 -18.91 24.74 -9.36
CA ILE A 46 -19.22 26.10 -9.84
C ILE A 46 -19.30 26.11 -11.37
N ARG A 47 -18.35 25.48 -12.06
CA ARG A 47 -18.36 25.36 -13.52
C ARG A 47 -19.63 24.67 -14.03
N GLU A 48 -20.01 23.55 -13.41
CA GLU A 48 -21.22 22.81 -13.80
C GLU A 48 -22.48 23.66 -13.62
N GLN A 49 -22.56 24.42 -12.53
CA GLN A 49 -23.66 25.37 -12.30
C GLN A 49 -23.67 26.51 -13.32
N THR A 50 -22.50 27.07 -13.68
CA THR A 50 -22.39 28.11 -14.70
C THR A 50 -22.80 27.59 -16.07
N VAL A 51 -22.34 26.39 -16.46
CA VAL A 51 -22.73 25.76 -17.74
C VAL A 51 -24.22 25.43 -17.78
N ALA A 52 -24.79 24.95 -16.68
CA ALA A 52 -26.22 24.68 -16.57
C ALA A 52 -27.07 25.95 -16.72
N ARG A 53 -26.59 27.10 -16.20
CA ARG A 53 -27.23 28.41 -16.37
C ARG A 53 -27.04 28.96 -17.78
N GLU A 54 -25.87 28.79 -18.38
CA GLU A 54 -25.61 29.19 -19.76
C GLU A 54 -26.56 28.49 -20.75
N LEU A 55 -26.85 27.21 -20.52
CA LEU A 55 -27.83 26.46 -21.31
C LEU A 55 -29.28 26.97 -21.16
N GLN A 56 -29.60 27.68 -20.06
CA GLN A 56 -30.93 28.23 -19.82
C GLN A 56 -31.08 29.68 -20.31
N ASP A 57 -30.12 30.55 -19.97
CA ASP A 57 -30.23 32.00 -20.15
C ASP A 57 -29.28 32.56 -21.22
N GLY A 58 -28.37 31.75 -21.79
CA GLY A 58 -27.49 32.14 -22.89
C GLY A 58 -26.41 33.18 -22.54
N SER A 59 -26.19 33.45 -21.26
CA SER A 59 -25.30 34.49 -20.74
C SER A 59 -24.65 34.02 -19.44
N GLY A 60 -23.31 34.03 -19.36
CA GLY A 60 -22.58 33.75 -18.10
C GLY A 60 -21.20 33.06 -18.21
N SER A 61 -20.82 32.57 -19.39
CA SER A 61 -19.57 31.81 -19.59
C SER A 61 -18.30 32.68 -19.54
N GLU A 62 -18.36 33.87 -20.14
CA GLU A 62 -17.17 34.73 -20.29
C GLU A 62 -16.62 35.28 -18.97
N ASP A 63 -17.48 35.50 -17.98
CA ASP A 63 -17.09 36.06 -16.68
C ASP A 63 -16.43 34.98 -15.80
N TYR A 64 -16.92 33.73 -15.88
CA TYR A 64 -16.27 32.58 -15.24
C TYR A 64 -14.86 32.34 -15.78
N ASP A 65 -14.70 32.35 -17.11
CA ASP A 65 -13.41 32.11 -17.76
C ASP A 65 -12.36 33.16 -17.41
N LYS A 66 -12.76 34.43 -17.28
CA LYS A 66 -11.85 35.53 -16.92
C LYS A 66 -11.37 35.47 -15.47
N GLU A 67 -12.26 35.14 -14.53
CA GLU A 67 -11.96 35.22 -13.09
C GLU A 67 -11.52 33.90 -12.46
N LEU A 68 -12.18 32.79 -12.81
CA LEU A 68 -11.94 31.47 -12.22
C LEU A 68 -11.07 30.56 -13.09
N GLY A 69 -11.00 30.78 -14.40
CA GLY A 69 -10.19 29.95 -15.29
C GLY A 69 -8.69 29.89 -14.92
N LYS A 70 -8.11 31.03 -14.52
CA LYS A 70 -6.72 31.07 -14.03
C LYS A 70 -6.52 30.30 -12.73
N LEU A 71 -7.50 30.36 -11.83
CA LEU A 71 -7.47 29.65 -10.55
C LEU A 71 -7.62 28.15 -10.75
N GLU A 72 -8.49 27.73 -11.68
CA GLU A 72 -8.64 26.33 -12.08
C GLU A 72 -7.34 25.76 -12.63
N LEU A 73 -6.65 26.50 -13.50
CA LEU A 73 -5.37 26.08 -14.04
C LEU A 73 -4.28 25.94 -12.97
N ASP A 74 -4.16 26.91 -12.06
CA ASP A 74 -3.20 26.87 -10.95
C ASP A 74 -3.48 25.68 -10.00
N THR A 75 -4.75 25.42 -9.71
CA THR A 75 -5.15 24.35 -8.79
C THR A 75 -4.91 22.97 -9.40
N LEU A 76 -5.19 22.79 -10.71
CA LEU A 76 -4.82 21.59 -11.44
C LEU A 76 -3.30 21.36 -11.47
N HIS A 77 -2.53 22.42 -11.67
CA HIS A 77 -1.07 22.33 -11.66
C HIS A 77 -0.53 21.89 -10.30
N LYS A 78 -1.03 22.49 -9.21
CA LYS A 78 -0.72 22.10 -7.83
C LYS A 78 -1.10 20.65 -7.56
N LEU A 79 -2.30 20.23 -7.97
CA LEU A 79 -2.78 18.85 -7.78
C LEU A 79 -1.84 17.84 -8.45
N TYR A 80 -1.43 18.10 -9.68
CA TYR A 80 -0.48 17.25 -10.40
C TYR A 80 0.87 17.17 -9.68
N ARG A 81 1.39 18.30 -9.22
CA ARG A 81 2.67 18.37 -8.48
C ARG A 81 2.62 17.53 -7.21
N TYR A 82 1.60 17.73 -6.37
CA TYR A 82 1.44 16.99 -5.11
C TYR A 82 1.24 15.49 -5.36
N ARG A 83 0.39 15.13 -6.34
CA ARG A 83 0.18 13.73 -6.70
C ARG A 83 1.47 13.05 -7.14
N LYS A 84 2.30 13.73 -7.95
CA LYS A 84 3.60 13.21 -8.39
C LYS A 84 4.55 13.00 -7.20
N GLY A 85 4.61 13.96 -6.27
CA GLY A 85 5.42 13.86 -5.06
C GLY A 85 4.98 12.71 -4.15
N LEU A 86 3.67 12.53 -3.97
CA LEU A 86 3.11 11.45 -3.17
C LEU A 86 3.42 10.07 -3.76
N ILE A 87 3.34 9.94 -5.10
CA ILE A 87 3.70 8.71 -5.81
C ILE A 87 5.19 8.40 -5.65
N SER A 88 6.08 9.39 -5.73
CA SER A 88 7.52 9.16 -5.52
C SER A 88 7.81 8.69 -4.10
N LEU A 89 7.22 9.32 -3.07
CA LEU A 89 7.40 8.90 -1.68
C LEU A 89 6.88 7.48 -1.44
N TYR A 90 5.73 7.14 -2.01
CA TYR A 90 5.19 5.79 -1.93
C TYR A 90 6.13 4.75 -2.57
N ASN A 91 6.66 5.04 -3.75
CA ASN A 91 7.59 4.14 -4.43
C ASN A 91 8.90 3.98 -3.65
N GLU A 92 9.42 5.06 -3.08
CA GLU A 92 10.62 5.02 -2.23
C GLU A 92 10.39 4.15 -0.99
N GLN A 93 9.26 4.31 -0.30
CA GLN A 93 8.91 3.45 0.83
C GLN A 93 8.73 1.99 0.42
N LYS A 94 8.11 1.75 -0.75
CA LYS A 94 7.94 0.40 -1.30
C LYS A 94 9.29 -0.26 -1.58
N GLU A 95 10.23 0.47 -2.19
CA GLU A 95 11.59 0.00 -2.42
C GLU A 95 12.36 -0.22 -1.11
N ALA A 96 12.26 0.70 -0.15
CA ALA A 96 12.90 0.56 1.16
C ALA A 96 12.39 -0.70 1.89
N LYS A 97 11.07 -0.97 1.85
CA LYS A 97 10.48 -2.20 2.39
C LYS A 97 10.94 -3.44 1.62
N ALA A 98 11.07 -3.37 0.29
CA ALA A 98 11.59 -4.47 -0.51
C ALA A 98 13.07 -4.76 -0.17
N ARG A 99 13.92 -3.72 -0.07
CA ARG A 99 15.33 -3.87 0.33
C ARG A 99 15.49 -4.48 1.72
N ARG A 100 14.66 -4.06 2.69
CA ARG A 100 14.64 -4.67 4.04
C ARG A 100 14.28 -6.15 4.02
N ARG A 101 13.40 -6.60 3.12
CA ARG A 101 13.08 -8.02 2.94
C ARG A 101 14.24 -8.83 2.34
N TYR A 102 15.08 -8.19 1.52
CA TYR A 102 16.26 -8.85 0.92
C TYR A 102 17.52 -8.74 1.80
N SER A 103 17.52 -7.88 2.82
CA SER A 103 18.61 -7.76 3.82
C SER A 103 18.30 -8.46 5.14
N VAL A 104 17.30 -9.36 5.18
CA VAL A 104 17.22 -10.36 6.26
C VAL A 104 18.28 -11.41 5.93
N ASP A 105 19.51 -11.09 6.33
CA ASP A 105 20.62 -12.03 6.33
C ASP A 105 20.23 -13.25 7.17
N PHE A 106 20.43 -14.43 6.59
CA PHE A 106 20.30 -15.73 7.25
C PHE A 106 21.44 -16.03 8.25
N ASP A 107 22.16 -15.01 8.74
CA ASP A 107 23.37 -15.15 9.56
C ASP A 107 23.20 -14.74 11.03
N SER A 108 22.01 -14.32 11.47
CA SER A 108 21.71 -14.14 12.90
C SER A 108 20.80 -15.24 13.46
N ALA A 109 21.20 -16.50 13.24
CA ALA A 109 20.80 -17.59 14.12
C ALA A 109 21.62 -17.52 15.41
N ASP A 110 21.30 -16.58 16.31
CA ASP A 110 21.72 -16.68 17.72
C ASP A 110 20.56 -17.30 18.52
N PRO A 111 20.66 -18.56 18.95
CA PRO A 111 19.59 -19.28 19.64
C PRO A 111 19.48 -18.90 21.13
N ARG A 112 19.79 -17.65 21.51
CA ARG A 112 19.91 -17.22 22.91
C ARG A 112 18.90 -16.17 23.38
N LEU A 113 17.89 -15.84 22.59
CA LEU A 113 16.87 -14.85 22.96
C LEU A 113 15.48 -15.43 23.24
N ASP A 114 15.40 -16.70 23.67
CA ASP A 114 14.12 -17.34 24.04
C ASP A 114 13.88 -17.46 25.56
N GLU A 115 14.70 -16.84 26.43
CA GLU A 115 14.53 -16.96 27.90
C GLU A 115 14.15 -15.67 28.66
N GLU A 116 13.95 -14.52 28.01
CA GLU A 116 13.61 -13.26 28.71
C GLU A 116 12.15 -12.80 28.60
N SER A 117 11.25 -13.63 28.07
CA SER A 117 9.82 -13.27 27.89
C SER A 117 8.88 -13.85 28.96
N GLU A 118 9.29 -13.86 30.23
CA GLU A 118 8.48 -14.34 31.38
C GLU A 118 8.49 -13.34 32.57
N ALA A 119 8.59 -12.03 32.31
CA ALA A 119 8.62 -11.01 33.37
C ALA A 119 7.73 -9.78 33.12
N ILE A 120 6.54 -9.96 32.53
CA ILE A 120 5.47 -8.95 32.56
C ILE A 120 4.20 -9.63 33.06
N GLY A 121 4.25 -10.03 34.32
CA GLY A 121 3.14 -10.64 35.04
C GLY A 121 2.98 -10.02 36.41
N ASP A 122 2.78 -8.71 36.49
CA ASP A 122 2.07 -8.10 37.63
C ASP A 122 1.68 -6.64 37.34
N THR A 123 0.44 -6.42 36.92
CA THR A 123 -0.24 -5.13 37.10
C THR A 123 -1.65 -5.41 37.59
N GLY A 124 -1.71 -6.17 38.68
CA GLY A 124 -2.95 -6.49 39.39
C GLY A 124 -3.08 -5.73 40.70
N GLN A 125 -3.11 -4.38 40.70
CA GLN A 125 -3.72 -3.54 41.76
C GLN A 125 -3.48 -2.04 41.49
N LEU A 126 -4.44 -1.38 40.85
CA LEU A 126 -4.53 0.09 40.80
C LEU A 126 -5.96 0.53 41.21
N ASN A 127 -6.43 0.07 42.37
CA ASN A 127 -7.72 0.50 42.94
C ASN A 127 -7.53 1.39 44.19
N GLY A 128 -6.33 1.93 44.44
CA GLY A 128 -6.01 2.67 45.67
C GLY A 128 -5.65 4.16 45.50
N ASP A 129 -5.33 4.61 44.28
CA ASP A 129 -4.76 5.95 44.08
C ASP A 129 -5.78 7.02 43.65
N ASP A 130 -6.96 6.61 43.17
CA ASP A 130 -8.01 7.53 42.70
C ASP A 130 -8.54 8.43 43.83
N ASP A 131 -8.72 7.90 45.04
CA ASP A 131 -9.21 8.66 46.19
C ASP A 131 -8.21 9.72 46.66
N SER A 132 -6.91 9.44 46.51
CA SER A 132 -5.83 10.33 46.94
C SER A 132 -5.62 11.50 45.98
N LEU A 133 -5.76 11.24 44.67
CA LEU A 133 -5.69 12.27 43.62
C LEU A 133 -6.93 13.15 43.63
N GLN A 134 -8.11 12.59 43.90
CA GLN A 134 -9.35 13.35 44.06
C GLN A 134 -9.26 14.30 45.27
N GLN A 135 -8.71 13.86 46.40
CA GLN A 135 -8.52 14.72 47.59
C GLN A 135 -7.47 15.82 47.38
N LEU A 136 -6.39 15.56 46.63
CA LEU A 136 -5.38 16.58 46.30
C LEU A 136 -5.98 17.68 45.40
N ARG A 137 -6.79 17.27 44.42
CA ARG A 137 -7.46 18.16 43.45
C ARG A 137 -8.54 19.03 44.12
N GLN A 138 -9.28 18.45 45.05
CA GLN A 138 -10.30 19.16 45.83
C GLN A 138 -9.68 20.23 46.76
N ARG A 139 -8.46 20.00 47.25
CA ARG A 139 -7.67 21.00 47.99
C ARG A 139 -7.08 22.10 47.11
N LEU A 140 -6.64 21.78 45.88
CA LEU A 140 -6.11 22.79 44.95
C LEU A 140 -7.19 23.76 44.44
N ILE A 141 -8.44 23.29 44.30
CA ILE A 141 -9.56 24.09 43.77
C ILE A 141 -10.36 24.78 44.90
N GLY A 142 -10.30 24.26 46.13
CA GLY A 142 -11.03 24.82 47.29
C GLY A 142 -10.58 26.21 47.77
N GLY A 143 -9.57 26.82 47.13
CA GLY A 143 -9.04 28.14 47.47
C GLY A 143 -9.63 29.33 46.71
N GLN A 144 -10.52 29.13 45.72
CA GLN A 144 -11.17 30.22 44.99
C GLN A 144 -12.64 30.39 45.43
N GLU A 145 -12.96 31.61 45.86
CA GLU A 145 -14.27 32.05 46.35
C GLU A 145 -15.31 32.07 45.20
N GLY A 146 -16.38 31.27 45.35
CA GLY A 146 -17.55 31.32 44.47
C GLY A 146 -18.38 30.02 44.54
N LYS A 147 -19.52 30.03 45.23
CA LYS A 147 -20.38 28.83 45.38
C LYS A 147 -21.12 28.45 44.10
N GLU A 148 -21.37 29.38 43.19
CA GLU A 148 -22.07 29.12 41.92
C GLU A 148 -21.15 28.53 40.83
N ASP A 149 -19.85 28.85 40.84
CA ASP A 149 -18.88 28.28 39.90
C ASP A 149 -18.49 26.82 40.24
N ARG A 150 -18.72 26.38 41.49
CA ARG A 150 -18.38 25.03 41.94
C ARG A 150 -19.25 23.94 41.29
N GLU A 151 -20.56 24.16 41.18
CA GLU A 151 -21.46 23.17 40.58
C GLU A 151 -21.23 23.03 39.06
N ALA A 152 -20.94 24.14 38.38
CA ALA A 152 -20.60 24.13 36.95
C ALA A 152 -19.26 23.42 36.70
N LEU A 153 -18.26 23.68 37.54
CA LEU A 153 -16.94 23.06 37.43
C LEU A 153 -16.99 21.56 37.78
N GLU A 154 -17.74 21.17 38.81
CA GLU A 154 -17.92 19.78 39.21
C GLU A 154 -18.64 18.96 38.14
N LYS A 155 -19.66 19.54 37.49
CA LYS A 155 -20.35 18.92 36.36
C LYS A 155 -19.45 18.80 35.13
N GLN A 156 -18.60 19.80 34.87
CA GLN A 156 -17.60 19.74 33.80
C GLN A 156 -16.50 18.69 34.07
N MET A 157 -16.12 18.51 35.34
CA MET A 157 -15.17 17.48 35.75
C MET A 157 -15.74 16.07 35.59
N GLN A 158 -17.01 15.86 35.97
CA GLN A 158 -17.67 14.57 35.79
C GLN A 158 -17.71 14.16 34.32
N VAL A 159 -18.01 15.10 33.42
CA VAL A 159 -17.96 14.88 31.96
C VAL A 159 -16.54 14.55 31.50
N GLN A 160 -15.51 15.20 32.06
CA GLN A 160 -14.12 14.94 31.68
C GLN A 160 -13.63 13.56 32.14
N ASP A 161 -14.03 13.12 33.34
CA ASP A 161 -13.69 11.81 33.88
C ASP A 161 -14.43 10.69 33.12
N ASP A 162 -15.68 10.91 32.71
CA ASP A 162 -16.44 9.97 31.88
C ASP A 162 -15.78 9.80 30.51
N VAL A 163 -15.34 10.92 29.88
CA VAL A 163 -14.59 10.88 28.62
C VAL A 163 -13.23 10.19 28.79
N GLN A 164 -12.54 10.39 29.92
CA GLN A 164 -11.28 9.70 30.18
C GLN A 164 -11.47 8.20 30.40
N ARG A 165 -12.53 7.77 31.09
CA ARG A 165 -12.86 6.35 31.23
C ARG A 165 -13.24 5.71 29.91
N GLU A 166 -14.01 6.41 29.08
CA GLU A 166 -14.35 5.95 27.73
C GLU A 166 -13.09 5.80 26.86
N LEU A 167 -12.17 6.77 26.90
CA LEU A 167 -10.90 6.71 26.18
C LEU A 167 -10.04 5.54 26.65
N VAL A 168 -9.92 5.31 27.95
CA VAL A 168 -9.13 4.19 28.51
C VAL A 168 -9.76 2.85 28.10
N SER A 169 -11.09 2.75 28.10
CA SER A 169 -11.82 1.57 27.61
C SER A 169 -11.55 1.33 26.12
N ASP A 170 -11.60 2.38 25.30
CA ASP A 170 -11.34 2.30 23.87
C ASP A 170 -9.88 1.91 23.58
N MET A 171 -8.92 2.46 24.34
CA MET A 171 -7.51 2.06 24.22
C MET A 171 -7.30 0.60 24.62
N ALA A 172 -7.96 0.11 25.67
CA ALA A 172 -7.90 -1.29 26.06
C ALA A 172 -8.52 -2.20 24.98
N GLN A 173 -9.62 -1.78 24.36
CA GLN A 173 -10.27 -2.50 23.28
C GLN A 173 -9.41 -2.50 22.00
N LEU A 174 -8.70 -1.40 21.72
CA LEU A 174 -7.77 -1.28 20.60
C LEU A 174 -6.53 -2.14 20.80
N VAL A 175 -5.97 -2.20 22.02
CA VAL A 175 -4.87 -3.12 22.33
C VAL A 175 -5.31 -4.58 22.23
N THR A 176 -6.54 -4.88 22.64
CA THR A 176 -7.11 -6.24 22.52
C THR A 176 -7.32 -6.62 21.06
N SER A 177 -7.79 -5.70 20.22
CA SER A 177 -7.93 -5.94 18.78
C SER A 177 -6.57 -6.05 18.09
N LEU A 178 -5.57 -5.27 18.52
CA LEU A 178 -4.19 -5.37 18.05
C LEU A 178 -3.58 -6.72 18.42
N ARG A 179 -3.77 -7.19 19.66
CA ARG A 179 -3.31 -8.51 20.11
C ARG A 179 -3.94 -9.64 19.28
N ARG A 180 -5.27 -9.60 19.09
CA ARG A 180 -5.96 -10.58 18.22
C ARG A 180 -5.48 -10.49 16.77
N GLY A 181 -5.21 -9.28 16.28
CA GLY A 181 -4.64 -9.05 14.96
C GLY A 181 -3.23 -9.64 14.84
N ALA A 182 -2.39 -9.49 15.86
CA ALA A 182 -1.05 -10.05 15.91
C ALA A 182 -1.06 -11.58 16.00
N GLU A 183 -1.94 -12.18 16.81
CA GLU A 183 -2.13 -13.64 16.88
C GLU A 183 -2.62 -14.20 15.54
N ALA A 184 -3.58 -13.53 14.89
CA ALA A 184 -4.04 -13.90 13.55
C ALA A 184 -2.93 -13.75 12.49
N PHE A 185 -2.13 -12.69 12.58
CA PHE A 185 -0.99 -12.47 11.68
C PHE A 185 0.09 -13.53 11.88
N GLN A 186 0.40 -13.91 13.11
CA GLN A 186 1.35 -14.97 13.44
C GLN A 186 0.89 -16.33 12.89
N ASN A 187 -0.39 -16.65 13.03
CA ASN A 187 -0.96 -17.87 12.45
C ASN A 187 -0.92 -17.87 10.92
N ALA A 188 -1.26 -16.76 10.27
CA ALA A 188 -1.16 -16.62 8.82
C ALA A 188 0.30 -16.74 8.34
N LEU A 189 1.25 -16.20 9.11
CA LEU A 189 2.68 -16.27 8.77
C LEU A 189 3.25 -17.68 8.97
N ALA A 190 2.77 -18.40 9.99
CA ALA A 190 3.08 -19.81 10.18
C ALA A 190 2.55 -20.64 9.00
N GLU A 191 1.30 -20.40 8.58
CA GLU A 191 0.70 -21.06 7.40
C GLU A 191 1.49 -20.76 6.12
N ASP A 192 1.81 -19.49 5.86
CA ASP A 192 2.62 -19.07 4.72
C ASP A 192 4.03 -19.69 4.74
N SER A 193 4.64 -19.84 5.93
CA SER A 193 5.96 -20.50 6.05
C SER A 193 5.92 -21.97 5.64
N THR A 194 4.83 -22.67 5.96
CA THR A 194 4.60 -24.06 5.51
C THR A 194 4.40 -24.14 4.00
N VAL A 195 3.64 -23.21 3.41
CA VAL A 195 3.42 -23.15 1.96
C VAL A 195 4.72 -22.82 1.22
N LEU A 196 5.53 -21.89 1.74
CA LEU A 196 6.85 -21.57 1.19
C LEU A 196 7.79 -22.77 1.26
N ARG A 197 7.81 -23.52 2.38
CA ARG A 197 8.62 -24.73 2.52
C ARG A 197 8.16 -25.87 1.58
N ALA A 198 6.85 -26.02 1.38
CA ALA A 198 6.30 -26.95 0.41
C ALA A 198 6.67 -26.55 -1.03
N THR A 199 6.69 -25.24 -1.32
CA THR A 199 7.12 -24.70 -2.60
C THR A 199 8.62 -24.88 -2.82
N GLU A 200 9.44 -24.71 -1.78
CA GLU A 200 10.89 -24.98 -1.82
C GLU A 200 11.18 -26.45 -2.12
N LEU A 201 10.51 -27.38 -1.42
CA LEU A 201 10.61 -28.81 -1.69
C LEU A 201 10.17 -29.16 -3.11
N GLY A 202 9.07 -28.55 -3.59
CA GLY A 202 8.60 -28.70 -4.96
C GLY A 202 9.62 -28.17 -5.98
N LEU A 203 10.23 -27.02 -5.72
CA LEU A 203 11.22 -26.40 -6.59
C LEU A 203 12.52 -27.21 -6.62
N GLN A 204 12.93 -27.78 -5.49
CA GLN A 204 14.07 -28.70 -5.40
C GLN A 204 13.82 -29.99 -6.18
N ALA A 205 12.64 -30.60 -6.05
CA ALA A 205 12.25 -31.79 -6.82
C ALA A 205 12.20 -31.48 -8.33
N THR A 206 11.69 -30.30 -8.70
CA THR A 206 11.65 -29.84 -10.09
C THR A 206 13.06 -29.60 -10.65
N SER A 207 13.95 -28.99 -9.86
CA SER A 207 15.36 -28.77 -10.20
C SER A 207 16.12 -30.09 -10.44
N GLN A 208 15.93 -31.09 -9.59
CA GLN A 208 16.50 -32.43 -9.78
C GLN A 208 15.94 -33.13 -11.03
N SER A 209 14.63 -33.00 -11.29
CA SER A 209 14.01 -33.51 -12.51
C SER A 209 14.57 -32.82 -13.76
N LEU A 210 14.72 -31.49 -13.75
CA LEU A 210 15.28 -30.74 -14.87
C LEU A 210 16.76 -31.09 -15.13
N SER A 211 17.55 -31.28 -14.07
CA SER A 211 18.95 -31.69 -14.16
C SER A 211 19.11 -33.11 -14.72
N THR A 212 18.23 -34.03 -14.31
CA THR A 212 18.21 -35.41 -14.84
C THR A 212 17.68 -35.48 -16.28
N LEU A 213 16.71 -34.64 -16.65
CA LEU A 213 16.27 -34.45 -18.04
C LEU A 213 17.38 -33.86 -18.90
N GLY A 214 18.08 -32.82 -18.43
CA GLY A 214 19.19 -32.19 -19.14
C GLY A 214 20.37 -33.14 -19.36
N THR A 215 20.70 -33.97 -18.38
CA THR A 215 21.76 -35.00 -18.51
C THR A 215 21.35 -36.15 -19.43
N LYS A 216 20.08 -36.58 -19.42
CA LYS A 216 19.56 -37.57 -20.40
C LYS A 216 19.54 -37.02 -21.82
N LEU A 217 19.18 -35.75 -22.02
CA LEU A 217 19.19 -35.09 -23.33
C LEU A 217 20.62 -34.94 -23.89
N LYS A 218 21.57 -34.54 -23.05
CA LYS A 218 23.00 -34.44 -23.41
C LYS A 218 23.61 -35.79 -23.77
N LYS A 219 23.21 -36.87 -23.07
CA LYS A 219 23.65 -38.24 -23.35
C LYS A 219 23.02 -38.81 -24.63
N TYR A 220 21.77 -38.43 -24.94
CA TYR A 220 21.08 -38.88 -26.16
C TYR A 220 21.68 -38.28 -27.43
N ASN A 221 22.00 -36.97 -27.42
CA ASN A 221 22.56 -36.31 -28.60
C ASN A 221 23.97 -36.82 -28.97
N ARG A 222 24.80 -37.19 -27.99
CA ARG A 222 26.22 -37.44 -28.24
C ARG A 222 26.59 -38.88 -28.63
N SER A 223 25.75 -39.89 -28.38
CA SER A 223 26.19 -41.30 -28.49
C SER A 223 25.43 -42.16 -29.48
N ARG A 224 24.13 -41.94 -29.73
CA ARG A 224 23.32 -42.88 -30.52
C ARG A 224 23.00 -42.42 -31.93
N VAL A 225 22.73 -41.13 -32.14
CA VAL A 225 22.29 -40.65 -33.46
C VAL A 225 23.39 -40.81 -34.52
N GLY A 226 24.64 -40.46 -34.20
CA GLY A 226 25.77 -40.65 -35.12
C GLY A 226 26.03 -42.12 -35.44
N PHE A 227 26.10 -42.99 -34.42
CA PHE A 227 26.42 -44.41 -34.61
C PHE A 227 25.37 -45.17 -35.44
N PHE A 228 24.08 -44.98 -35.16
CA PHE A 228 23.02 -45.60 -35.95
C PHE A 228 22.95 -45.06 -37.38
N PHE A 229 23.26 -43.77 -37.58
CA PHE A 229 23.35 -43.17 -38.91
C PHE A 229 24.50 -43.76 -39.74
N TYR A 230 25.71 -43.89 -39.17
CA TYR A 230 26.84 -44.51 -39.85
C TYR A 230 26.58 -45.99 -40.19
N MET A 231 25.98 -46.76 -39.27
CA MET A 231 25.59 -48.16 -39.54
C MET A 231 24.54 -48.27 -40.64
N GLY A 232 23.55 -47.38 -40.67
CA GLY A 232 22.53 -47.33 -41.73
C GLY A 232 23.14 -47.00 -43.09
N CYS A 233 24.04 -46.02 -43.17
CA CYS A 233 24.77 -45.68 -44.39
C CYS A 233 25.63 -46.86 -44.89
N ALA A 234 26.37 -47.53 -44.00
CA ALA A 234 27.19 -48.68 -44.36
C ALA A 234 26.34 -49.83 -44.93
N PHE A 235 25.18 -50.11 -44.31
CA PHE A 235 24.25 -51.12 -44.79
C PHE A 235 23.66 -50.75 -46.17
N PHE A 236 23.31 -49.48 -46.37
CA PHE A 236 22.78 -49.00 -47.64
C PHE A 236 23.79 -49.12 -48.79
N ILE A 237 25.07 -48.82 -48.53
CA ILE A 237 26.15 -49.01 -49.51
C ILE A 237 26.25 -50.49 -49.92
N ILE A 238 26.25 -51.42 -48.96
CA ILE A 238 26.34 -52.86 -49.22
C ILE A 238 25.12 -53.35 -50.02
N MET A 239 23.91 -52.91 -49.65
CA MET A 239 22.70 -53.26 -50.38
C MET A 239 22.70 -52.73 -51.81
N SER A 240 23.16 -51.50 -52.04
CA SER A 240 23.25 -50.92 -53.38
C SER A 240 24.20 -51.71 -54.28
N LEU A 241 25.30 -52.21 -53.72
CA LEU A 241 26.29 -53.03 -54.43
C LEU A 241 25.70 -54.41 -54.77
N LEU A 242 24.97 -55.04 -53.84
CA LEU A 242 24.26 -56.30 -54.09
C LEU A 242 23.24 -56.18 -55.22
N VAL A 243 22.45 -55.10 -55.23
CA VAL A 243 21.48 -54.85 -56.30
C VAL A 243 22.19 -54.66 -57.64
N THR A 244 23.26 -53.88 -57.67
CA THR A 244 24.06 -53.66 -58.90
C THR A 244 24.67 -54.96 -59.41
N TYR A 245 25.19 -55.81 -58.51
CA TYR A 245 25.69 -57.13 -58.87
C TYR A 245 24.58 -58.05 -59.41
N LEU A 246 23.38 -57.99 -58.82
CA LEU A 246 22.22 -58.76 -59.27
C LEU A 246 21.81 -58.35 -60.69
N ILE A 247 21.81 -57.04 -60.99
CA ILE A 247 21.57 -56.51 -62.34
C ILE A 247 22.63 -57.03 -63.33
N ILE A 248 23.92 -56.92 -63.00
CA ILE A 248 25.02 -57.40 -63.86
C ILE A 248 24.99 -58.91 -64.05
N ARG A 249 24.50 -59.70 -63.09
CA ARG A 249 24.41 -61.16 -63.23
C ARG A 249 23.17 -61.61 -64.01
N ILE A 250 22.07 -60.85 -63.96
CA ILE A 250 20.82 -61.21 -64.60
C ILE A 250 20.77 -60.79 -66.08
N PHE A 251 21.42 -59.67 -66.44
CA PHE A 251 21.47 -59.17 -67.81
C PHE A 251 22.35 -59.94 -68.84
N PRO A 252 23.46 -60.65 -68.52
CA PRO A 252 24.26 -61.37 -69.52
C PRO A 252 23.59 -62.65 -70.02
N LYS A 253 22.35 -62.93 -69.58
CA LYS A 253 21.54 -64.08 -70.00
C LYS A 253 20.32 -63.69 -70.83
N MET A 254 20.22 -62.43 -71.27
CA MET A 254 19.30 -62.01 -72.32
C MET A 254 20.08 -61.52 -73.55
#